data_AF-A0A955NRG4-F1
#
_entry.id   AF-A0A955NRG4-F1
#
_cell.length_a   1.000
_cell.length_b   1.000
_cell.length_c   1.000
_cell.angle_alpha   90.00
_cell.angle_beta   90.00
_cell.angle_gamma   90.00
#
_symmetry.space_group_name_H-M   'P 1'
#
loop_
_entity.id
_entity.type
_entity.pdbx_description
1 polymer ?
#
loop_
_entity_poly.entity_id
_entity_poly.type
_entity_poly.pdbx_seq_one_letter_code
_entity_poly.pdbx_strand_id
1 'polypeptide(L)'
;MPVTVLKGLVHATGYGPSRKLERSLGFSKATQEKTLADLLERNRGTVYGKRHGFGDIRSSLEYQIRVPIQDYDGLSPEIDRIRRGDKGVLFPGCDRLHMFGLTSGTTGNPKTIPITDRYVKRFRQTYSIWSTRILRDHPGLVEGKYLAMYSDWRETFTDKGVPCGAVTGLLASLQPPWIRKRMVAPPQVSRIKDPAVKEAAVLHHALAHETVLWTSANPSTLLRLARSLAKNLDDLLRGLSDGTFPHLSELDPAHRNHPDFRPNPERARLIGRRIEVGGNVFPTT
;
A
#
# COMPACT_ATOMS: atom_id res chain seq x y z
N MET A 1 -0.33 8.66 -22.28
CA MET A 1 0.80 9.55 -21.91
C MET A 1 2.07 8.84 -22.35
N PRO A 2 2.92 9.50 -23.18
CA PRO A 2 4.17 8.90 -23.63
C PRO A 2 5.08 8.53 -22.45
N VAL A 3 5.83 7.43 -22.57
CA VAL A 3 6.77 6.95 -21.55
C VAL A 3 7.78 8.04 -21.13
N THR A 4 8.22 8.86 -22.08
CA THR A 4 9.14 9.99 -21.87
C THR A 4 8.55 11.05 -20.93
N VAL A 5 7.27 11.38 -21.10
CA VAL A 5 6.55 12.32 -20.22
C VAL A 5 6.41 11.72 -18.81
N LEU A 6 6.21 10.41 -18.72
CA LEU A 6 6.12 9.71 -17.45
C LEU A 6 7.44 9.68 -16.67
N LYS A 7 8.56 9.42 -17.37
CA LYS A 7 9.91 9.53 -16.81
C LYS A 7 10.17 10.93 -16.29
N GLY A 8 9.83 11.97 -17.07
CA GLY A 8 9.95 13.37 -16.65
C GLY A 8 9.13 13.71 -15.41
N LEU A 9 7.89 13.22 -15.32
CA LEU A 9 6.99 13.50 -14.20
C LEU A 9 7.43 12.80 -12.90
N VAL A 10 7.86 11.53 -12.97
CA VAL A 10 8.41 10.84 -11.80
C VAL A 10 9.71 11.48 -11.34
N HIS A 11 10.61 11.83 -12.28
CA HIS A 11 11.83 12.54 -11.96
C HIS A 11 11.54 13.88 -11.27
N ALA A 12 10.68 14.72 -11.84
CA ALA A 12 10.35 16.02 -11.28
C ALA A 12 9.68 15.94 -9.90
N THR A 13 8.81 14.94 -9.67
CA THR A 13 8.07 14.83 -8.41
C THR A 13 8.85 14.22 -7.26
N GLY A 14 9.79 13.29 -7.51
CA GLY A 14 10.59 12.70 -6.46
C GLY A 14 12.00 13.28 -6.29
N TYR A 15 12.50 14.08 -7.24
CA TYR A 15 13.81 14.73 -7.11
C TYR A 15 13.90 15.65 -5.87
N GLY A 16 12.88 16.47 -5.63
CA GLY A 16 12.81 17.34 -4.45
C GLY A 16 12.86 16.57 -3.12
N PRO A 17 11.92 15.61 -2.89
CA PRO A 17 11.95 14.73 -1.73
C PRO A 17 13.27 13.96 -1.55
N SER A 18 13.85 13.41 -2.61
CA SER A 18 15.12 12.65 -2.54
C SER A 18 16.29 13.52 -2.13
N ARG A 19 16.47 14.72 -2.73
CA ARG A 19 17.52 15.66 -2.30
C ARG A 19 17.34 16.13 -0.87
N LYS A 20 16.08 16.30 -0.44
CA LYS A 20 15.78 16.66 0.95
C LYS A 20 16.23 15.55 1.90
N LEU A 21 15.96 14.29 1.56
CA LEU A 21 16.43 13.14 2.33
C LEU A 21 17.96 13.11 2.39
N GLU A 22 18.65 13.21 1.26
CA GLU A 22 20.12 13.20 1.18
C GLU A 22 20.76 14.31 2.04
N ARG A 23 20.23 15.54 1.97
CA ARG A 23 20.69 16.65 2.83
C ARG A 23 20.47 16.36 4.31
N SER A 24 19.32 15.79 4.66
CA SER A 24 19.00 15.46 6.05
C SER A 24 19.92 14.41 6.66
N LEU A 25 20.53 13.53 5.85
CA LEU A 25 21.49 12.53 6.34
C LEU A 25 22.74 13.16 6.96
N GLY A 26 23.19 14.31 6.43
CA GLY A 26 24.32 15.07 6.97
C GLY A 26 23.99 15.86 8.25
N PHE A 27 22.71 16.01 8.59
CA PHE A 27 22.24 16.84 9.71
C PHE A 27 21.14 16.14 10.52
N SER A 28 21.36 14.86 10.86
CA SER A 28 20.35 13.99 11.48
C SER A 28 19.78 14.55 12.79
N LYS A 29 20.65 15.01 13.71
CA LYS A 29 20.22 15.57 15.02
C LYS A 29 19.31 16.80 14.83
N ALA A 30 19.79 17.81 14.10
CA ALA A 30 19.02 19.02 13.82
C ALA A 30 17.71 18.72 13.06
N THR A 31 17.72 17.72 12.17
CA THR A 31 16.51 17.28 11.45
C THR A 31 15.48 16.67 12.41
N GLN A 32 15.90 15.86 13.37
CA GLN A 32 15.02 15.26 14.38
C GLN A 32 14.47 16.32 15.34
N GLU A 33 15.30 17.24 15.83
CA GLU A 33 14.88 18.35 16.70
C GLU A 33 13.83 19.23 16.01
N LYS A 34 14.07 19.59 14.74
CA LYS A 34 13.08 20.32 13.93
C LYS A 34 11.79 19.52 13.72
N THR A 35 11.90 18.21 13.47
CA THR A 35 10.73 17.34 13.29
C THR A 35 9.88 17.28 14.55
N LEU A 36 10.52 17.17 15.73
CA LEU A 36 9.85 17.21 17.01
C LEU A 36 9.16 18.55 17.24
N ALA A 37 9.87 19.67 17.03
CA ALA A 37 9.29 21.01 17.17
C ALA A 37 8.07 21.22 16.27
N ASP A 38 8.15 20.81 14.99
CA ASP A 38 7.02 20.87 14.04
C ASP A 38 5.82 20.02 14.50
N LEU A 39 6.07 18.87 15.15
CA LEU A 39 5.02 18.00 15.67
C LEU A 39 4.37 18.59 16.92
N LEU A 40 5.17 19.14 17.84
CA LEU A 40 4.67 19.76 19.07
C LEU A 40 3.83 20.99 18.77
N GLU A 41 4.34 21.91 17.96
CA GLU A 41 3.65 23.14 17.59
C GLU A 41 2.31 22.82 16.88
N ARG A 42 2.32 21.89 15.92
CA ARG A 42 1.10 21.49 15.22
C ARG A 42 0.06 20.88 16.16
N ASN A 43 0.49 20.09 17.14
CA ASN A 43 -0.41 19.34 18.01
C ASN A 43 -0.68 20.04 19.34
N ARG A 44 -0.15 21.23 19.60
CA ARG A 44 -0.29 21.94 20.89
C ARG A 44 -1.74 22.15 21.33
N GLY A 45 -2.65 22.31 20.36
CA GLY A 45 -4.07 22.53 20.62
C GLY A 45 -4.90 21.27 20.84
N THR A 46 -4.34 20.07 20.63
CA THR A 46 -5.08 18.82 20.80
C THR A 46 -5.28 18.50 22.28
N VAL A 47 -6.22 17.61 22.60
CA VAL A 47 -6.43 17.18 23.99
C VAL A 47 -5.14 16.58 24.57
N TYR A 48 -4.47 15.71 23.79
CA TYR A 48 -3.18 15.13 24.18
C TYR A 48 -2.10 16.21 24.33
N GLY A 49 -2.01 17.14 23.38
CA GLY A 49 -1.02 18.21 23.40
C GLY A 49 -1.17 19.16 24.58
N LYS A 50 -2.41 19.50 24.96
CA LYS A 50 -2.71 20.29 26.16
C LYS A 50 -2.36 19.53 27.43
N ARG A 51 -2.72 18.25 27.53
CA ARG A 51 -2.43 17.41 28.71
C ARG A 51 -0.93 17.31 29.01
N HIS A 52 -0.10 17.23 27.98
CA HIS A 52 1.35 17.12 28.12
C HIS A 52 2.09 18.46 27.92
N GLY A 53 1.38 19.58 27.83
CA GLY A 53 1.97 20.91 27.70
C GLY A 53 2.88 21.08 26.49
N PHE A 54 2.48 20.57 25.31
CA PHE A 54 3.26 20.67 24.07
C PHE A 54 3.64 22.11 23.69
N GLY A 55 2.83 23.08 24.10
CA GLY A 55 3.07 24.51 23.85
C GLY A 55 4.34 25.05 24.52
N ASP A 56 4.82 24.45 25.62
CA ASP A 56 5.98 24.96 26.37
C ASP A 56 7.24 24.12 26.19
N ILE A 57 7.15 22.98 25.50
CA ILE A 57 8.31 22.11 25.27
C ILE A 57 9.24 22.78 24.24
N ARG A 58 10.53 22.92 24.58
CA ARG A 58 11.58 23.53 23.75
C ARG A 58 12.74 22.60 23.44
N SER A 59 12.81 21.44 24.09
CA SER A 59 13.88 20.47 23.88
C SER A 59 13.37 19.02 23.87
N SER A 60 14.16 18.11 23.31
CA SER A 60 13.87 16.67 23.37
C SER A 60 13.88 16.12 24.79
N LEU A 61 14.71 16.69 25.68
CA LEU A 61 14.75 16.31 27.09
C LEU A 61 13.44 16.68 27.80
N GLU A 62 12.95 17.91 27.61
CA GLU A 62 11.65 18.33 28.16
C GLU A 62 10.50 17.47 27.62
N TYR A 63 10.55 17.10 26.33
CA TYR A 63 9.58 16.17 25.75
C TYR A 63 9.58 14.82 26.47
N GLN A 64 10.76 14.23 26.68
CA GLN A 64 10.91 12.94 27.36
C GLN A 64 10.44 12.98 28.82
N ILE A 65 10.58 14.13 29.50
CA ILE A 65 10.08 14.31 30.88
C ILE A 65 8.56 14.40 30.91
N ARG A 66 7.93 15.09 29.94
CA ARG A 66 6.47 15.36 29.97
C ARG A 66 5.62 14.29 29.30
N VAL A 67 6.17 13.56 28.33
CA VAL A 67 5.43 12.59 27.52
C VAL A 67 5.92 11.19 27.84
N PRO A 68 5.10 10.37 28.54
CA PRO A 68 5.50 9.01 28.89
C PRO A 68 5.62 8.15 27.64
N ILE A 69 6.48 7.14 27.71
CA ILE A 69 6.50 6.05 26.74
C ILE A 69 5.21 5.24 26.94
N GLN A 70 4.45 5.01 25.87
CA GLN A 70 3.17 4.31 25.91
C GLN A 70 3.11 3.23 24.83
N ASP A 71 2.37 2.17 25.12
CA ASP A 71 1.94 1.19 24.13
C ASP A 71 0.57 1.58 23.54
N TYR A 72 -0.03 0.67 22.78
CA TYR A 72 -1.35 0.89 22.21
C TYR A 72 -2.43 1.04 23.29
N ASP A 73 -2.34 0.26 24.37
CA ASP A 73 -3.40 0.22 25.38
C ASP A 73 -3.45 1.54 26.15
N GLY A 74 -2.28 2.15 26.41
CA GLY A 74 -2.19 3.50 26.97
C GLY A 74 -2.77 4.62 26.08
N LEU A 75 -2.83 4.41 24.76
CA LEU A 75 -3.44 5.35 23.79
C LEU A 75 -4.87 4.98 23.39
N SER A 76 -5.29 3.74 23.67
CA SER A 76 -6.59 3.21 23.25
C SER A 76 -7.79 4.06 23.69
N PRO A 77 -7.83 4.68 24.89
CA PRO A 77 -8.96 5.53 25.26
C PRO A 77 -9.13 6.75 24.35
N GLU A 78 -8.02 7.35 23.91
CA GLU A 78 -8.04 8.50 23.01
C GLU A 78 -8.38 8.08 21.57
N ILE A 79 -7.91 6.90 21.14
CA ILE A 79 -8.30 6.31 19.86
C ILE A 79 -9.81 6.03 19.84
N ASP A 80 -10.37 5.49 20.91
CA ASP A 80 -11.80 5.19 21.01
C ASP A 80 -12.66 6.46 21.00
N ARG A 81 -12.18 7.55 21.58
CA ARG A 81 -12.82 8.87 21.42
C ARG A 81 -12.87 9.30 19.96
N ILE A 82 -11.76 9.16 19.23
CA ILE A 82 -11.72 9.46 17.79
C ILE A 82 -12.68 8.54 17.02
N ARG A 83 -12.77 7.25 17.37
CA ARG A 83 -13.72 6.30 16.75
C ARG A 83 -15.18 6.70 16.97
N ARG A 84 -15.50 7.29 18.14
CA ARG A 84 -16.82 7.84 18.46
C ARG A 84 -17.11 9.21 17.81
N GLY A 85 -16.12 9.82 17.18
CA GLY A 85 -16.26 11.04 16.39
C GLY A 85 -15.60 12.29 17.00
N ASP A 86 -14.93 12.17 18.15
CA ASP A 86 -14.22 13.29 18.76
C ASP A 86 -13.07 13.75 17.84
N LYS A 87 -13.01 15.06 17.59
CA LYS A 87 -11.94 15.69 16.82
C LYS A 87 -10.94 16.37 17.74
N GLY A 88 -9.70 16.55 17.27
CA GLY A 88 -8.70 17.29 18.04
C GLY A 88 -8.13 16.51 19.22
N VAL A 89 -8.24 15.18 19.24
CA VAL A 89 -7.79 14.36 20.38
C VAL A 89 -6.28 14.10 20.33
N LEU A 90 -5.82 13.28 19.37
CA LEU A 90 -4.40 12.96 19.15
C LEU A 90 -3.76 13.77 18.01
N PHE A 91 -4.57 14.32 17.11
CA PHE A 91 -4.16 15.12 15.97
C PHE A 91 -5.11 16.31 15.79
N PRO A 92 -4.73 17.38 15.05
CA PRO A 92 -5.54 18.58 14.92
C PRO A 92 -6.92 18.27 14.34
N GLY A 93 -7.97 18.90 14.87
CA GLY A 93 -9.35 18.63 14.43
C GLY A 93 -9.66 19.00 12.97
N CYS A 94 -8.77 19.76 12.33
CA CYS A 94 -8.84 20.07 10.90
C CYS A 94 -8.24 18.99 10.00
N ASP A 95 -7.45 18.04 10.53
CA ASP A 95 -6.90 16.93 9.74
C ASP A 95 -8.01 15.91 9.47
N ARG A 96 -8.24 15.60 8.18
CA ARG A 96 -9.22 14.58 7.81
C ARG A 96 -8.75 13.20 8.24
N LEU A 97 -9.62 12.47 8.92
CA LEU A 97 -9.51 11.04 9.14
C LEU A 97 -10.08 10.30 7.92
N HIS A 98 -9.25 9.46 7.27
CA HIS A 98 -9.67 8.68 6.09
C HIS A 98 -10.22 7.32 6.47
N MET A 99 -9.55 6.65 7.40
CA MET A 99 -9.87 5.30 7.86
C MET A 99 -9.15 5.02 9.18
N PHE A 100 -9.51 3.89 9.80
CA PHE A 100 -8.65 3.21 10.76
C PHE A 100 -7.92 2.06 10.08
N GLY A 101 -6.59 2.08 10.12
CA GLY A 101 -5.76 0.95 9.75
C GLY A 101 -5.91 -0.17 10.76
N LEU A 102 -6.32 -1.35 10.31
CA LEU A 102 -6.32 -2.56 11.13
C LEU A 102 -4.92 -3.16 11.11
N THR A 103 -4.32 -3.35 12.29
CA THR A 103 -3.10 -4.13 12.41
C THR A 103 -3.43 -5.53 12.88
N SER A 104 -2.72 -6.52 12.36
CA SER A 104 -2.95 -7.96 12.59
C SER A 104 -2.54 -8.43 13.99
N GLY A 105 -2.84 -7.62 15.02
CA GLY A 105 -2.54 -7.95 16.41
C GLY A 105 -3.16 -9.29 16.78
N THR A 106 -2.31 -10.23 17.15
CA THR A 106 -2.70 -11.52 17.70
C THR A 106 -3.30 -11.29 19.09
N THR A 107 -4.42 -11.98 19.37
CA THR A 107 -5.15 -12.03 20.66
C THR A 107 -5.73 -10.70 21.15
N GLY A 108 -6.90 -10.29 20.62
CA GLY A 108 -7.70 -9.18 21.16
C GLY A 108 -8.61 -8.49 20.13
N ASN A 109 -9.29 -7.41 20.54
CA ASN A 109 -9.92 -6.48 19.61
C ASN A 109 -8.85 -5.89 18.68
N PRO A 110 -9.06 -5.86 17.34
CA PRO A 110 -8.06 -5.34 16.41
C PRO A 110 -7.63 -3.92 16.79
N LYS A 111 -6.32 -3.69 16.85
CA LYS A 111 -5.76 -2.36 17.07
C LYS A 111 -6.08 -1.49 15.86
N THR A 112 -6.70 -0.33 16.11
CA THR A 112 -7.12 0.63 15.10
C THR A 112 -6.21 1.84 15.10
N ILE A 113 -5.50 2.08 14.00
CA ILE A 113 -4.59 3.22 13.88
C ILE A 113 -5.23 4.29 12.98
N PRO A 114 -5.45 5.52 13.47
CA PRO A 114 -6.07 6.56 12.66
C PRO A 114 -5.16 6.97 11.49
N ILE A 115 -5.70 6.92 10.27
CA ILE A 115 -4.99 7.32 9.04
C ILE A 115 -5.48 8.70 8.61
N THR A 116 -4.62 9.70 8.73
CA THR A 116 -4.96 11.11 8.47
C THR A 116 -4.39 11.64 7.16
N ASP A 117 -4.84 12.82 6.72
CA ASP A 117 -4.24 13.56 5.60
C ASP A 117 -2.71 13.69 5.71
N ARG A 118 -2.21 13.95 6.92
CA ARG A 118 -0.77 14.08 7.16
C ARG A 118 -0.05 12.76 6.91
N TYR A 119 -0.62 11.64 7.36
CA TYR A 119 -0.07 10.31 7.08
C TYR A 119 -0.01 10.06 5.57
N VAL A 120 -1.12 10.26 4.84
CA VAL A 120 -1.20 10.06 3.39
C VAL A 120 -0.17 10.94 2.65
N LYS A 121 -0.04 12.21 3.05
CA LYS A 121 0.95 13.13 2.46
C LYS A 121 2.38 12.65 2.68
N ARG A 122 2.73 12.21 3.89
CA ARG A 122 4.06 11.67 4.20
C ARG A 122 4.34 10.37 3.47
N PHE A 123 3.37 9.47 3.41
CA PHE A 123 3.49 8.22 2.65
C PHE A 123 3.77 8.49 1.17
N ARG A 124 3.03 9.41 0.54
CA ARG A 124 3.26 9.81 -0.86
C ARG A 124 4.68 10.37 -1.08
N GLN A 125 5.20 11.15 -0.12
CA GLN A 125 6.58 11.65 -0.18
C GLN A 125 7.58 10.48 -0.14
N THR A 126 7.45 9.54 0.80
CA THR A 126 8.33 8.37 0.87
C THR A 126 8.26 7.52 -0.40
N TYR A 127 7.06 7.28 -0.93
CA TYR A 127 6.88 6.51 -2.16
C TYR A 127 7.46 7.22 -3.39
N SER A 128 7.42 8.57 -3.43
CA SER A 128 8.07 9.34 -4.51
C SER A 128 9.59 9.18 -4.52
N ILE A 129 10.21 9.08 -3.35
CA ILE A 129 11.66 8.82 -3.21
C ILE A 129 11.97 7.42 -3.75
N TRP A 130 11.23 6.41 -3.28
CA TRP A 130 11.43 5.02 -3.70
C TRP A 130 11.20 4.82 -5.21
N SER A 131 10.08 5.32 -5.74
CA SER A 131 9.74 5.19 -7.16
C SER A 131 10.72 5.94 -8.08
N THR A 132 11.24 7.09 -7.64
CA THR A 132 12.28 7.80 -8.41
C THR A 132 13.57 7.01 -8.46
N ARG A 133 13.97 6.40 -7.34
CA ARG A 133 15.20 5.61 -7.29
C ARG A 133 15.09 4.35 -8.15
N ILE A 134 14.00 3.59 -8.01
CA ILE A 134 13.84 2.34 -8.76
C ILE A 134 13.74 2.58 -10.26
N LEU A 135 13.08 3.66 -10.72
CA LEU A 135 13.00 3.98 -12.15
C LEU A 135 14.30 4.56 -12.71
N ARG A 136 15.16 5.17 -11.86
CA ARG A 136 16.50 5.59 -12.28
C ARG A 136 17.40 4.38 -12.50
N ASP A 137 17.39 3.44 -11.57
CA ASP A 137 18.26 2.26 -11.61
C ASP A 137 17.74 1.22 -12.61
N HIS A 138 16.41 1.16 -12.81
CA HIS A 138 15.73 0.24 -13.72
C HIS A 138 14.73 0.97 -14.63
N PRO A 139 15.21 1.73 -15.63
CA PRO A 139 14.34 2.57 -16.47
C PRO A 139 13.32 1.81 -17.30
N GLY A 140 13.54 0.52 -17.60
CA GLY A 140 12.59 -0.35 -18.33
C GLY A 140 11.31 -0.67 -17.55
N LEU A 141 11.30 -0.50 -16.22
CA LEU A 141 10.11 -0.72 -15.40
C LEU A 141 8.94 0.19 -15.78
N VAL A 142 9.22 1.29 -16.48
CA VAL A 142 8.22 2.21 -17.01
C VAL A 142 7.41 1.62 -18.17
N GLU A 143 7.78 0.48 -18.74
CA GLU A 143 7.11 -0.05 -19.95
C GLU A 143 6.00 -1.05 -19.62
N GLY A 144 6.11 -1.77 -18.50
CA GLY A 144 5.13 -2.79 -18.12
C GLY A 144 4.30 -2.49 -16.88
N LYS A 145 3.49 -3.47 -16.48
CA LYS A 145 2.71 -3.42 -15.24
C LYS A 145 3.51 -3.96 -14.06
N TYR A 146 3.15 -3.52 -12.87
CA TYR A 146 3.72 -4.06 -11.63
C TYR A 146 2.65 -4.79 -10.82
N LEU A 147 3.06 -5.93 -10.25
CA LEU A 147 2.26 -6.72 -9.33
C LEU A 147 2.54 -6.24 -7.91
N ALA A 148 1.48 -5.84 -7.22
CA ALA A 148 1.49 -5.55 -5.80
C ALA A 148 0.19 -6.11 -5.20
N MET A 149 0.29 -6.82 -4.08
CA MET A 149 -0.88 -7.29 -3.34
C MET A 149 -1.36 -6.20 -2.36
N TYR A 150 -2.67 -6.02 -2.28
CA TYR A 150 -3.32 -5.14 -1.32
C TYR A 150 -4.69 -5.71 -0.96
N SER A 151 -5.14 -5.42 0.26
CA SER A 151 -6.45 -5.83 0.78
C SER A 151 -7.40 -4.66 0.80
N ASP A 152 -8.69 -4.93 0.99
CA ASP A 152 -9.69 -3.89 1.10
C ASP A 152 -9.37 -2.95 2.27
N TRP A 153 -9.60 -1.65 2.06
CA TRP A 153 -9.45 -0.64 3.10
C TRP A 153 -10.80 -0.29 3.75
N ARG A 154 -11.88 -0.89 3.24
CA ARG A 154 -13.26 -0.76 3.71
C ARG A 154 -13.79 -2.13 4.17
N GLU A 155 -13.00 -2.86 4.95
CA GLU A 155 -13.36 -4.20 5.46
C GLU A 155 -14.52 -4.13 6.43
N THR A 156 -14.46 -3.18 7.35
CA THR A 156 -15.51 -2.88 8.33
C THR A 156 -15.67 -1.36 8.48
N PHE A 157 -16.61 -0.92 9.31
CA PHE A 157 -16.86 0.49 9.58
C PHE A 157 -17.05 0.69 11.08
N THR A 158 -16.67 1.86 11.60
CA THR A 158 -17.08 2.28 12.94
C THR A 158 -18.57 2.62 12.98
N ASP A 159 -19.14 2.77 14.18
CA ASP A 159 -20.53 3.21 14.38
C ASP A 159 -20.84 4.57 13.74
N LYS A 160 -19.80 5.37 13.48
CA LYS A 160 -19.89 6.67 12.78
C LYS A 160 -19.65 6.56 11.27
N GLY A 161 -19.57 5.34 10.72
CA GLY A 161 -19.37 5.07 9.31
C GLY A 161 -17.94 5.31 8.81
N VAL A 162 -16.94 5.42 9.69
CA VAL A 162 -15.55 5.58 9.27
C VAL A 162 -14.99 4.22 8.83
N PRO A 163 -14.39 4.09 7.63
CA PRO A 163 -13.83 2.83 7.16
C PRO A 163 -12.72 2.28 8.05
N CYS A 164 -12.66 0.96 8.17
CA CYS A 164 -11.61 0.23 8.85
C CYS A 164 -11.08 -0.87 7.92
N GLY A 165 -9.76 -1.01 7.78
CA GLY A 165 -9.18 -2.06 6.94
C GLY A 165 -7.68 -1.90 6.68
N ALA A 166 -7.20 -2.45 5.57
CA ALA A 166 -5.81 -2.39 5.18
C ALA A 166 -5.39 -1.00 4.65
N VAL A 167 -4.37 -0.40 5.28
CA VAL A 167 -3.81 0.90 4.86
C VAL A 167 -3.28 0.86 3.42
N THR A 168 -2.73 -0.29 3.00
CA THR A 168 -2.23 -0.51 1.63
C THR A 168 -3.34 -0.37 0.58
N GLY A 169 -4.57 -0.81 0.89
CA GLY A 169 -5.73 -0.66 0.02
C GLY A 169 -6.13 0.80 -0.20
N LEU A 170 -6.12 1.60 0.88
CA LEU A 170 -6.42 3.03 0.79
C LEU A 170 -5.37 3.71 -0.07
N LEU A 171 -4.10 3.44 0.19
CA LEU A 171 -2.99 4.05 -0.54
C LEU A 171 -3.00 3.67 -2.02
N ALA A 172 -3.35 2.43 -2.37
CA ALA A 172 -3.57 2.01 -3.76
C ALA A 172 -4.74 2.76 -4.41
N SER A 173 -5.85 2.95 -3.69
CA SER A 173 -7.02 3.70 -4.19
C SER A 173 -6.73 5.18 -4.44
N LEU A 174 -5.82 5.76 -3.64
CA LEU A 174 -5.40 7.15 -3.70
C LEU A 174 -4.31 7.44 -4.74
N GLN A 175 -3.85 6.43 -5.47
CA GLN A 175 -2.88 6.60 -6.54
C GLN A 175 -3.51 7.34 -7.74
N PRO A 176 -2.74 8.20 -8.43
CA PRO A 176 -3.16 8.79 -9.69
C PRO A 176 -3.65 7.73 -10.70
N PRO A 177 -4.66 8.02 -11.53
CA PRO A 177 -5.22 7.03 -12.47
C PRO A 177 -4.19 6.37 -13.39
N TRP A 178 -3.15 7.11 -13.79
CA TRP A 178 -2.08 6.58 -14.63
C TRP A 178 -1.16 5.59 -13.90
N ILE A 179 -0.98 5.71 -12.58
CA ILE A 179 -0.29 4.70 -11.75
C ILE A 179 -1.20 3.48 -11.60
N ARG A 180 -2.48 3.69 -11.26
CA ARG A 180 -3.45 2.58 -11.08
C ARG A 180 -3.59 1.71 -12.32
N LYS A 181 -3.57 2.29 -13.53
CA LYS A 181 -3.59 1.54 -14.80
C LYS A 181 -2.37 0.62 -15.01
N ARG A 182 -1.27 0.88 -14.30
CA ARG A 182 -0.05 0.06 -14.33
C ARG A 182 -0.02 -1.01 -13.27
N MET A 183 -0.97 -1.03 -12.35
CA MET A 183 -1.12 -2.14 -11.42
C MET A 183 -1.72 -3.32 -12.18
N VAL A 184 -1.15 -4.50 -11.97
CA VAL A 184 -1.68 -5.76 -12.52
C VAL A 184 -3.08 -6.03 -11.97
N ALA A 185 -3.23 -6.01 -10.64
CA ALA A 185 -4.48 -6.31 -9.98
C ALA A 185 -5.43 -5.10 -9.99
N PRO A 186 -6.63 -5.21 -10.58
CA PRO A 186 -7.63 -4.16 -10.53
C PRO A 186 -8.20 -4.03 -9.10
N PRO A 187 -8.82 -2.88 -8.74
CA PRO A 187 -9.30 -2.62 -7.37
C PRO A 187 -10.21 -3.69 -6.79
N GLN A 188 -10.95 -4.41 -7.62
CA GLN A 188 -11.89 -5.46 -7.23
C GLN A 188 -11.18 -6.62 -6.51
N VAL A 189 -9.94 -6.94 -6.91
CA VAL A 189 -9.13 -8.01 -6.29
C VAL A 189 -8.98 -7.80 -4.78
N SER A 190 -8.93 -6.55 -4.31
CA SER A 190 -8.75 -6.28 -2.88
C SER A 190 -9.91 -6.80 -2.03
N ARG A 191 -11.11 -6.89 -2.63
CA ARG A 191 -12.37 -7.28 -1.97
C ARG A 191 -12.58 -8.80 -1.87
N ILE A 192 -11.77 -9.58 -2.59
CA ILE A 192 -11.81 -11.04 -2.47
C ILE A 192 -11.40 -11.43 -1.05
N LYS A 193 -12.26 -12.17 -0.35
CA LYS A 193 -12.00 -12.59 1.04
C LYS A 193 -11.18 -13.86 1.12
N ASP A 194 -11.48 -14.83 0.26
CA ASP A 194 -10.75 -16.09 0.20
C ASP A 194 -9.30 -15.86 -0.30
N PRO A 195 -8.28 -16.20 0.49
CA PRO A 195 -6.88 -15.99 0.10
C PRO A 195 -6.46 -16.77 -1.15
N ALA A 196 -6.97 -17.99 -1.36
CA ALA A 196 -6.65 -18.83 -2.50
C ALA A 196 -7.29 -18.26 -3.78
N VAL A 197 -8.55 -17.84 -3.73
CA VAL A 197 -9.24 -17.18 -4.85
C VAL A 197 -8.56 -15.87 -5.20
N LYS A 198 -8.16 -15.07 -4.20
CA LYS A 198 -7.45 -13.80 -4.40
C LYS A 198 -6.12 -14.03 -5.11
N GLU A 199 -5.39 -15.05 -4.67
CA GLU A 199 -4.12 -15.42 -5.26
C GLU A 199 -4.26 -15.89 -6.71
N ALA A 200 -5.21 -16.78 -6.99
CA ALA A 200 -5.53 -17.23 -8.35
C ALA A 200 -5.91 -16.06 -9.26
N ALA A 201 -6.75 -15.13 -8.78
CA ALA A 201 -7.15 -13.94 -9.53
C ALA A 201 -5.96 -13.01 -9.81
N VAL A 202 -5.09 -12.76 -8.82
CA VAL A 202 -3.87 -11.96 -9.00
C VAL A 202 -2.96 -12.58 -10.05
N LEU A 203 -2.74 -13.90 -10.00
CA LEU A 203 -1.88 -14.61 -10.96
C LEU A 203 -2.49 -14.60 -12.37
N HIS A 204 -3.81 -14.79 -12.50
CA HIS A 204 -4.53 -14.67 -13.77
C HIS A 204 -4.32 -13.28 -14.40
N HIS A 205 -4.54 -12.21 -13.62
CA HIS A 205 -4.24 -10.85 -14.07
C HIS A 205 -2.75 -10.66 -14.42
N ALA A 206 -1.83 -11.25 -13.67
CA ALA A 206 -0.40 -11.12 -13.92
C ALA A 206 0.03 -11.73 -15.25
N LEU A 207 -0.56 -12.87 -15.61
CA LEU A 207 -0.27 -13.56 -16.88
C LEU A 207 -0.92 -12.86 -18.08
N ALA A 208 -2.08 -12.22 -17.88
CA ALA A 208 -2.75 -11.43 -18.92
C ALA A 208 -1.94 -10.21 -19.39
N HIS A 209 -0.99 -9.74 -18.59
CA HIS A 209 -0.18 -8.54 -18.89
C HIS A 209 1.32 -8.85 -18.93
N GLU A 210 2.10 -7.94 -19.50
CA GLU A 210 3.55 -7.92 -19.31
C GLU A 210 3.88 -7.31 -17.94
N THR A 211 4.17 -8.20 -16.99
CA THR A 211 4.50 -7.83 -15.61
C THR A 211 6.02 -7.67 -15.46
N VAL A 212 6.48 -6.44 -15.20
CA VAL A 212 7.91 -6.08 -15.14
C VAL A 212 8.46 -5.96 -13.72
N LEU A 213 7.59 -5.86 -12.72
CA LEU A 213 7.98 -5.77 -11.32
C LEU A 213 7.00 -6.55 -10.45
N TRP A 214 7.53 -7.41 -9.59
CA TRP A 214 6.78 -8.05 -8.51
C TRP A 214 7.25 -7.44 -7.20
N THR A 215 6.34 -6.83 -6.45
CA THR A 215 6.67 -6.15 -5.19
C THR A 215 5.73 -6.57 -4.07
N SER A 216 6.30 -6.74 -2.88
CA SER A 216 5.60 -7.08 -1.65
C SER A 216 6.34 -6.49 -0.47
N ALA A 217 5.63 -6.27 0.64
CA ALA A 217 6.24 -5.87 1.90
C ALA A 217 7.11 -6.98 2.53
N ASN A 218 6.82 -8.25 2.20
CA ASN A 218 7.57 -9.40 2.69
C ASN A 218 7.90 -10.39 1.54
N PRO A 219 9.04 -11.09 1.62
CA PRO A 219 9.43 -12.07 0.61
C PRO A 219 8.52 -13.31 0.60
N SER A 220 7.92 -13.67 1.73
CA SER A 220 7.03 -14.85 1.84
C SER A 220 5.84 -14.78 0.90
N THR A 221 5.27 -13.59 0.66
CA THR A 221 4.18 -13.41 -0.31
C THR A 221 4.66 -13.69 -1.74
N LEU A 222 5.86 -13.24 -2.11
CA LEU A 222 6.41 -13.50 -3.45
C LEU A 222 6.69 -14.99 -3.66
N LEU A 223 7.27 -15.65 -2.66
CA LEU A 223 7.49 -17.09 -2.69
C LEU A 223 6.18 -17.88 -2.79
N ARG A 224 5.15 -17.47 -2.05
CA ARG A 224 3.83 -18.08 -2.11
C ARG A 224 3.22 -17.96 -3.50
N LEU A 225 3.20 -16.74 -4.06
CA LEU A 225 2.70 -16.50 -5.42
C LEU A 225 3.46 -17.31 -6.47
N ALA A 226 4.78 -17.39 -6.36
CA ALA A 226 5.60 -18.13 -7.30
C ALA A 226 5.35 -19.65 -7.20
N ARG A 227 5.20 -20.21 -5.99
CA ARG A 227 4.81 -21.62 -5.78
C ARG A 227 3.40 -21.91 -6.30
N SER A 228 2.45 -21.01 -6.06
CA SER A 228 1.08 -21.16 -6.55
C SER A 228 1.02 -21.05 -8.08
N LEU A 229 1.80 -20.15 -8.68
CA LEU A 229 1.94 -20.06 -10.12
C LEU A 229 2.49 -21.37 -10.70
N ALA A 230 3.56 -21.93 -10.12
CA ALA A 230 4.13 -23.19 -10.58
C ALA A 230 3.14 -24.36 -10.42
N LYS A 231 2.41 -24.42 -9.30
CA LYS A 231 1.43 -25.48 -9.02
C LYS A 231 0.24 -25.45 -9.98
N ASN A 232 -0.24 -24.25 -10.33
CA ASN A 232 -1.48 -24.06 -11.07
C ASN A 232 -1.25 -23.57 -12.52
N LEU A 233 -0.04 -23.73 -13.05
CA LEU A 233 0.37 -23.12 -14.31
C LEU A 233 -0.50 -23.55 -15.49
N ASP A 234 -0.76 -24.85 -15.62
CA ASP A 234 -1.53 -25.40 -16.74
C ASP A 234 -2.98 -24.91 -16.73
N ASP A 235 -3.60 -24.86 -15.56
CA ASP A 235 -4.96 -24.34 -15.41
C ASP A 235 -5.03 -22.83 -15.69
N LEU A 236 -4.02 -22.08 -15.24
CA LEU A 236 -3.92 -20.65 -15.52
C LEU A 236 -3.69 -20.37 -17.03
N LEU A 237 -2.87 -21.18 -17.72
CA LEU A 237 -2.65 -21.06 -19.16
C LEU A 237 -3.88 -21.46 -19.97
N ARG A 238 -4.59 -22.52 -19.55
CA ARG A 238 -5.87 -22.90 -20.15
C ARG A 238 -6.88 -21.78 -19.99
N GLY A 239 -7.06 -21.27 -18.77
CA GLY A 239 -7.96 -20.17 -18.46
C GLY A 239 -7.64 -18.89 -19.22
N LEU A 240 -6.35 -18.58 -19.42
CA LEU A 240 -5.95 -17.46 -20.25
C LEU A 240 -6.28 -17.70 -21.74
N SER A 241 -6.19 -18.95 -22.22
CA SER A 241 -6.46 -19.30 -23.62
C SER A 241 -7.95 -19.26 -23.96
N ASP A 242 -8.80 -19.81 -23.11
CA ASP A 242 -10.24 -20.01 -23.38
C ASP A 242 -11.17 -19.11 -22.55
N GLY A 243 -10.62 -18.27 -21.67
CA GLY A 243 -11.39 -17.36 -20.82
C GLY A 243 -12.01 -18.02 -19.59
N THR A 244 -11.70 -19.29 -19.30
CA THR A 244 -12.18 -19.96 -18.09
C THR A 244 -11.40 -19.49 -16.86
N PHE A 245 -12.07 -19.45 -15.70
CA PHE A 245 -11.44 -19.22 -14.42
C PHE A 245 -12.24 -20.01 -13.37
N PRO A 246 -11.64 -20.97 -12.64
CA PRO A 246 -12.39 -21.88 -11.76
C PRO A 246 -13.26 -21.17 -10.71
N HIS A 247 -12.83 -20.00 -10.24
CA HIS A 247 -13.51 -19.23 -9.19
C HIS A 247 -14.32 -18.05 -9.75
N LEU A 248 -14.68 -18.05 -11.03
CA LEU A 248 -15.32 -16.88 -11.69
C LEU A 248 -16.68 -16.54 -11.07
N SER A 249 -17.42 -17.54 -10.58
CA SER A 249 -18.70 -17.37 -9.88
C SER A 249 -18.56 -16.76 -8.49
N GLU A 250 -17.37 -16.85 -7.88
CA GLU A 250 -17.06 -16.29 -6.57
C GLU A 250 -16.67 -14.81 -6.65
N LEU A 251 -16.43 -14.30 -7.87
CA LEU A 251 -16.08 -12.91 -8.12
C LEU A 251 -17.32 -12.03 -8.26
N ASP A 252 -17.21 -10.78 -7.80
CA ASP A 252 -18.29 -9.81 -8.00
C ASP A 252 -18.53 -9.50 -9.49
N PRO A 253 -19.73 -9.01 -9.88
CA PRO A 253 -20.05 -8.77 -11.28
C PRO A 253 -19.09 -7.81 -12.01
N ALA A 254 -18.53 -6.82 -11.33
CA ALA A 254 -17.58 -5.90 -11.95
C ALA A 254 -16.20 -6.54 -12.15
N HIS A 255 -15.84 -7.50 -11.31
CA HIS A 255 -14.58 -8.24 -11.45
C HIS A 255 -14.68 -9.35 -12.49
N ARG A 256 -15.72 -10.20 -12.45
CA ARG A 256 -15.91 -11.31 -13.40
C ARG A 256 -15.99 -10.85 -14.87
N ASN A 257 -16.46 -9.63 -15.10
CA ASN A 257 -16.58 -9.02 -16.43
C ASN A 257 -15.32 -8.25 -16.87
N HIS A 258 -14.23 -8.32 -16.11
CA HIS A 258 -12.98 -7.63 -16.44
C HIS A 258 -12.39 -8.19 -17.75
N PRO A 259 -11.83 -7.35 -18.65
CA PRO A 259 -11.30 -7.79 -19.94
C PRO A 259 -10.24 -8.90 -19.86
N ASP A 260 -9.49 -8.96 -18.76
CA ASP A 260 -8.45 -9.98 -18.54
C ASP A 260 -9.01 -11.42 -18.40
N PHE A 261 -10.31 -11.60 -18.19
CA PHE A 261 -10.97 -12.91 -18.22
C PHE A 261 -11.48 -13.30 -19.61
N ARG A 262 -11.29 -12.46 -20.64
CA ARG A 262 -11.63 -12.82 -22.02
C ARG A 262 -10.56 -13.77 -22.59
N PRO A 263 -10.93 -14.69 -23.50
CA PRO A 263 -9.98 -15.58 -24.16
C PRO A 263 -8.82 -14.82 -24.81
N ASN A 264 -7.59 -15.24 -24.53
CA ASN A 264 -6.36 -14.70 -25.10
C ASN A 264 -5.36 -15.85 -25.45
N PRO A 265 -5.67 -16.66 -26.47
CA PRO A 265 -4.85 -17.81 -26.85
C PRO A 265 -3.45 -17.42 -27.34
N GLU A 266 -3.28 -16.23 -27.93
CA GLU A 266 -1.97 -15.74 -28.36
C GLU A 266 -1.04 -15.54 -27.15
N ARG A 267 -1.53 -14.89 -26.10
CA ARG A 267 -0.76 -14.68 -24.86
C ARG A 267 -0.42 -16.00 -24.19
N ALA A 268 -1.36 -16.94 -24.12
CA ALA A 268 -1.13 -18.26 -23.57
C ALA A 268 -0.01 -19.00 -24.33
N ARG A 269 -0.04 -19.02 -25.67
CA ARG A 269 1.02 -19.63 -26.51
C ARG A 269 2.37 -18.93 -26.33
N LEU A 270 2.39 -17.61 -26.21
CA LEU A 270 3.62 -16.86 -25.95
C LEU A 270 4.25 -17.27 -24.62
N ILE A 271 3.45 -17.41 -23.56
CA ILE A 271 3.94 -17.83 -22.25
C ILE A 271 4.40 -19.29 -22.30
N GLY A 272 3.63 -20.18 -22.93
CA GLY A 272 4.00 -21.59 -23.13
C GLY A 272 5.37 -21.75 -23.78
N ARG A 273 5.62 -21.05 -24.89
CA ARG A 273 6.94 -21.04 -25.55
C ARG A 273 8.07 -20.53 -24.64
N ARG A 274 7.79 -19.54 -23.78
CA ARG A 274 8.80 -19.03 -22.83
C ARG A 274 9.14 -20.04 -21.75
N ILE A 275 8.17 -20.86 -21.33
CA ILE A 275 8.39 -21.94 -20.36
C ILE A 275 9.23 -23.05 -20.98
N GLU A 276 8.90 -23.47 -22.21
CA GLU A 276 9.68 -24.48 -22.95
C GLU A 276 11.17 -24.10 -23.10
N VAL A 277 11.45 -22.81 -23.34
CA VAL A 277 12.82 -22.30 -23.50
C VAL A 277 13.50 -22.00 -22.15
N GLY A 278 12.75 -21.50 -21.16
CA GLY A 278 13.28 -20.96 -19.90
C GLY A 278 13.35 -21.96 -18.74
N GLY A 279 12.76 -23.14 -18.88
CA GLY A 279 12.69 -24.14 -17.82
C GLY A 279 11.60 -23.86 -16.76
N ASN A 280 11.73 -24.48 -15.59
CA ASN A 280 10.70 -24.43 -14.56
C ASN A 280 10.48 -23.02 -13.99
N VAL A 281 9.21 -22.64 -13.82
CA VAL A 281 8.77 -21.35 -13.27
C VAL A 281 9.23 -21.14 -11.82
N PHE A 282 9.53 -22.22 -11.11
CA PHE A 282 10.14 -22.20 -9.79
C PHE A 282 11.27 -23.23 -9.74
N PRO A 283 12.45 -22.90 -9.18
CA PRO A 283 13.54 -23.86 -9.10
C PRO A 283 13.09 -25.07 -8.27
N THR A 284 13.10 -26.24 -8.90
CA THR A 284 13.05 -27.52 -8.20
C THR A 284 14.41 -27.71 -7.52
N THR A 285 14.40 -27.86 -6.20
CA THR A 285 15.59 -28.25 -5.42
C THR A 285 16.23 -29.49 -5.99
#